data_AF-R9LXY6-F1
#
_entry.id   AF-R9LXY6-F1
#
_cell.length_a   1.000
_cell.length_b   1.000
_cell.length_c   1.000
_cell.angle_alpha   90.00
_cell.angle_beta   90.00
_cell.angle_gamma   90.00
#
_symmetry.space_group_name_H-M   'P 1'
#
loop_
_entity.id
_entity.type
_entity.pdbx_description
1 polymer ?
#
loop_
_entity_poly.entity_id
_entity_poly.type
_entity_poly.pdbx_seq_one_letter_code
_entity_poly.pdbx_strand_id
1 'polypeptide(L)'
;MSLGERIGQNRRSQGVSQEELGARLGVSRQAVSKWETGAATPDMANLIALAREFGVSVAELTETPEQPKEEKASRENLRLFIFPTLIVLLTLVLFSAGLILWTNFRPDTLPSAAPPPKDTVSTETTVPIPAPATDFALIWTSSDGHEEFLELGTQADFFPFGAPLELNAPEEVLDTDFGSMTAHRADCGAVFIEYSRIEDPPGPEGTTQKWENIDALSTIVPGYATPRGIASGSSEADLLAAYGDELVYCLKEERYTLVPHDCFYAWSAFADGYSTIFFYVERGTVSGIRMERMYDLGDCYTPDNADNVSRFPMKDGQPDFSLREEPEREELSDARRVYIAFNHLATNNNLTAEERYAYRRDIFTLLPDLDWEELRGMGAAEYPEDIFFALMDWLQQQDAYTESEIFWTQAGSVAKGIDGAYAESYDGLLSRVFFYDPAGFIRSLTRDLDSKEDWRFHSVLGAAFDGVWHPQELAAARETLNTTLSSGMFTPEESGWCRLMLLYLEAAERDDFGGLPHSPSELP
;
A
#
# COMPACT_ATOMS: atom_id res chain seq x y z
N MET A 1 3.84 -18.25 -30.54
CA MET A 1 2.90 -17.39 -31.31
C MET A 1 3.44 -15.96 -31.26
N SER A 2 3.28 -15.09 -32.26
CA SER A 2 3.88 -13.75 -32.14
C SER A 2 3.23 -12.96 -30.99
N LEU A 3 3.95 -11.98 -30.41
CA LEU A 3 3.40 -11.13 -29.34
C LEU A 3 2.12 -10.41 -29.81
N GLY A 4 2.14 -9.83 -31.03
CA GLY A 4 0.98 -9.18 -31.61
C GLY A 4 -0.22 -10.11 -31.82
N GLU A 5 0.04 -11.33 -32.28
CA GLU A 5 -1.00 -12.35 -32.45
C GLU A 5 -1.62 -12.74 -31.10
N ARG A 6 -0.81 -12.87 -30.04
CA ARG A 6 -1.27 -13.19 -28.68
C ARG A 6 -2.08 -12.06 -28.06
N ILE A 7 -1.65 -10.81 -28.23
CA ILE A 7 -2.42 -9.63 -27.83
C ILE A 7 -3.80 -9.66 -28.51
N GLY A 8 -3.81 -9.85 -29.83
CA GLY A 8 -5.06 -9.92 -30.59
C GLY A 8 -5.92 -11.12 -30.24
N GLN A 9 -5.34 -12.25 -29.82
CA GLN A 9 -6.09 -13.43 -29.36
C GLN A 9 -6.75 -13.19 -28.00
N ASN A 10 -5.99 -12.72 -27.00
CA ASN A 10 -6.50 -12.44 -25.66
C ASN A 10 -7.60 -11.38 -25.68
N ARG A 11 -7.41 -10.31 -26.45
CA ARG A 11 -8.46 -9.30 -26.67
C ARG A 11 -9.74 -9.92 -27.24
N ARG A 12 -9.61 -10.78 -28.27
CA ARG A 12 -10.76 -11.44 -28.90
C ARG A 12 -11.45 -12.45 -27.98
N SER A 13 -10.71 -13.14 -27.11
CA SER A 13 -11.32 -14.05 -26.12
C SER A 13 -12.13 -13.31 -25.05
N GLN A 14 -11.81 -12.05 -24.77
CA GLN A 14 -12.58 -11.19 -23.87
C GLN A 14 -13.71 -10.43 -24.58
N GLY A 15 -13.85 -10.54 -25.91
CA GLY A 15 -14.90 -9.84 -26.67
C GLY A 15 -14.67 -8.34 -26.87
N VAL A 16 -13.48 -7.83 -26.52
CA VAL A 16 -13.15 -6.39 -26.49
C VAL A 16 -12.71 -5.90 -27.87
N SER A 17 -13.08 -4.67 -28.27
CA SER A 17 -12.63 -4.07 -29.54
C SER A 17 -11.20 -3.48 -29.43
N GLN A 18 -10.48 -3.23 -30.53
CA GLN A 18 -9.15 -2.58 -30.46
C GLN A 18 -9.23 -1.16 -29.87
N GLU A 19 -10.35 -0.49 -30.08
CA GLU A 19 -10.61 0.86 -29.58
C GLU A 19 -10.83 0.81 -28.07
N GLU A 20 -11.61 -0.16 -27.61
CA GLU A 20 -11.89 -0.39 -26.20
C GLU A 20 -10.65 -0.89 -25.43
N LEU A 21 -9.85 -1.78 -26.02
CA LEU A 21 -8.57 -2.18 -25.42
C LEU A 21 -7.61 -0.99 -25.33
N GLY A 22 -7.60 -0.11 -26.34
CA GLY A 22 -6.81 1.12 -26.28
C GLY A 22 -7.27 2.02 -25.13
N ALA A 23 -8.58 2.22 -25.01
CA ALA A 23 -9.18 3.01 -23.93
C ALA A 23 -8.83 2.46 -22.54
N ARG A 24 -8.95 1.14 -22.32
CA ARG A 24 -8.62 0.48 -21.04
C ARG A 24 -7.15 0.59 -20.66
N LEU A 25 -6.25 0.58 -21.66
CA LEU A 25 -4.80 0.66 -21.46
C LEU A 25 -4.27 2.10 -21.47
N GLY A 26 -5.12 3.11 -21.67
CA GLY A 26 -4.69 4.51 -21.77
C GLY A 26 -3.89 4.83 -23.04
N VAL A 27 -4.07 4.07 -24.12
CA VAL A 27 -3.35 4.25 -25.39
C VAL A 27 -4.28 4.39 -26.59
N SER A 28 -3.79 4.98 -27.69
CA SER A 28 -4.60 5.09 -28.89
C SER A 28 -4.93 3.72 -29.51
N ARG A 29 -6.12 3.58 -30.11
CA ARG A 29 -6.48 2.42 -30.96
C ARG A 29 -5.38 2.09 -31.99
N GLN A 30 -4.71 3.12 -32.52
CA GLN A 30 -3.62 2.95 -33.49
C GLN A 30 -2.40 2.25 -32.88
N ALA A 31 -2.08 2.51 -31.61
CA ALA A 31 -1.01 1.81 -30.89
C ALA A 31 -1.33 0.31 -30.77
N VAL A 32 -2.54 -0.02 -30.30
CA VAL A 32 -3.03 -1.41 -30.22
C VAL A 32 -2.99 -2.11 -31.59
N SER A 33 -3.46 -1.44 -32.64
CA SER A 33 -3.40 -1.98 -34.00
C SER A 33 -1.96 -2.25 -34.47
N LYS A 34 -1.03 -1.34 -34.17
CA LYS A 34 0.40 -1.53 -34.48
C LYS A 34 1.01 -2.71 -33.70
N TRP A 35 0.61 -2.91 -32.44
CA TRP A 35 1.06 -4.06 -31.66
C TRP A 35 0.51 -5.37 -32.20
N GLU A 36 -0.79 -5.44 -32.49
CA GLU A 36 -1.44 -6.65 -33.02
C GLU A 36 -0.90 -7.05 -34.41
N THR A 37 -0.50 -6.07 -35.22
CA THR A 37 0.08 -6.30 -36.55
C THR A 37 1.60 -6.48 -36.52
N GLY A 38 2.24 -6.36 -35.36
CA GLY A 38 3.70 -6.42 -35.21
C GLY A 38 4.45 -5.23 -35.83
N ALA A 39 3.74 -4.15 -36.17
CA ALA A 39 4.31 -2.93 -36.73
C ALA A 39 5.00 -2.04 -35.67
N ALA A 40 4.69 -2.25 -34.39
CA ALA A 40 5.42 -1.70 -33.25
C ALA A 40 5.37 -2.70 -32.08
N THR A 41 6.36 -2.64 -31.20
CA THR A 41 6.37 -3.43 -29.96
C THR A 41 5.87 -2.55 -28.82
N PRO A 42 4.94 -3.02 -27.97
CA PRO A 42 4.59 -2.31 -26.74
C PRO A 42 5.84 -2.19 -25.86
N ASP A 43 6.03 -1.02 -25.24
CA ASP A 43 7.07 -0.84 -24.22
C ASP A 43 6.72 -1.65 -22.96
N MET A 44 7.63 -1.66 -21.98
CA MET A 44 7.45 -2.47 -20.78
C MET A 44 6.21 -2.09 -19.97
N ALA A 45 5.88 -0.78 -19.89
CA ALA A 45 4.70 -0.31 -19.19
C ALA A 45 3.40 -0.83 -19.86
N ASN A 46 3.34 -0.75 -21.19
CA ASN A 46 2.22 -1.25 -21.98
C ASN A 46 2.13 -2.79 -21.97
N LEU A 47 3.26 -3.50 -21.91
CA LEU A 47 3.30 -4.95 -21.74
C LEU A 47 2.73 -5.40 -20.39
N ILE A 48 3.05 -4.68 -19.31
CA ILE A 48 2.50 -4.93 -17.98
C ILE A 48 1.00 -4.66 -17.97
N ALA A 49 0.57 -3.54 -18.56
CA ALA A 49 -0.84 -3.18 -18.64
C ALA A 49 -1.65 -4.22 -19.45
N LEU A 50 -1.12 -4.68 -20.58
CA LEU A 50 -1.71 -5.78 -21.37
C LEU A 50 -1.79 -7.09 -20.57
N ALA A 51 -0.74 -7.44 -19.83
CA ALA A 51 -0.72 -8.65 -19.02
C ALA A 51 -1.80 -8.60 -17.91
N ARG A 52 -1.94 -7.45 -17.24
CA ARG A 52 -3.00 -7.20 -16.24
C ARG A 52 -4.40 -7.29 -16.85
N GLU A 53 -4.64 -6.59 -17.96
CA GLU A 53 -5.95 -6.60 -18.66
C GLU A 53 -6.35 -8.02 -19.09
N PHE A 54 -5.38 -8.82 -19.53
CA PHE A 54 -5.62 -10.19 -19.98
C PHE A 54 -5.63 -11.23 -18.85
N GLY A 55 -5.27 -10.85 -17.62
CA GLY A 55 -5.16 -11.77 -16.49
C GLY A 55 -4.07 -12.82 -16.65
N VAL A 56 -3.00 -12.51 -17.40
CA VAL A 56 -1.85 -13.41 -17.67
C VAL A 56 -0.56 -12.77 -17.14
N SER A 57 0.49 -13.57 -16.94
CA SER A 57 1.80 -13.00 -16.61
C SER A 57 2.45 -12.34 -17.84
N VAL A 58 3.33 -11.36 -17.62
CA VAL A 58 4.11 -10.79 -18.74
C VAL A 58 4.94 -11.89 -19.41
N ALA A 59 5.51 -12.82 -18.66
CA ALA A 59 6.27 -13.96 -19.20
C ALA A 59 5.42 -14.87 -20.09
N GLU A 60 4.15 -15.10 -19.74
CA GLU A 60 3.19 -15.84 -20.57
C GLU A 60 2.81 -15.04 -21.83
N LEU A 61 2.62 -13.72 -21.69
CA LEU A 61 2.34 -12.82 -22.79
C LEU A 61 3.52 -12.67 -23.76
N THR A 62 4.77 -12.79 -23.29
CA THR A 62 5.99 -12.63 -24.08
C THR A 62 6.71 -13.93 -24.43
N GLU A 63 6.32 -15.07 -23.85
CA GLU A 63 6.98 -16.39 -24.00
C GLU A 63 8.42 -16.42 -23.42
N THR A 64 8.65 -15.78 -22.26
CA THR A 64 9.92 -15.92 -21.51
C THR A 64 9.89 -17.22 -20.68
N PRO A 65 10.86 -18.15 -20.83
CA PRO A 65 10.86 -19.39 -20.06
C PRO A 65 11.03 -19.12 -18.55
N GLU A 66 10.08 -19.59 -17.75
CA GLU A 66 10.09 -19.52 -16.28
C GLU A 66 11.20 -20.42 -15.70
N GLN A 67 11.94 -19.96 -14.68
CA GLN A 67 12.75 -20.86 -13.86
C GLN A 67 11.83 -21.61 -12.87
N PRO A 68 12.11 -22.90 -12.55
CA PRO A 68 11.19 -23.71 -11.76
C PRO A 68 11.08 -23.20 -10.31
N LYS A 69 9.85 -22.98 -9.84
CA LYS A 69 9.54 -22.72 -8.43
C LYS A 69 9.93 -23.92 -7.56
N GLU A 70 10.64 -23.66 -6.47
CA GLU A 70 10.96 -24.66 -5.45
C GLU A 70 9.68 -25.27 -4.82
N GLU A 71 9.63 -26.60 -4.78
CA GLU A 71 8.54 -27.37 -4.18
C GLU A 71 8.55 -27.28 -2.66
N LYS A 72 7.41 -26.87 -2.08
CA LYS A 72 7.18 -26.83 -0.63
C LYS A 72 7.38 -28.21 0.01
N ALA A 73 8.20 -28.24 1.05
CA ALA A 73 8.52 -29.43 1.85
C ALA A 73 7.28 -30.18 2.39
N SER A 74 7.21 -31.47 2.04
CA SER A 74 6.72 -32.62 2.83
C SER A 74 5.39 -32.45 3.61
N ARG A 75 4.28 -32.81 2.95
CA ARG A 75 2.94 -33.06 3.55
C ARG A 75 2.85 -34.33 4.44
N GLU A 76 3.92 -35.11 4.58
CA GLU A 76 3.85 -36.40 5.29
C GLU A 76 3.93 -36.27 6.82
N ASN A 77 4.64 -35.27 7.35
CA ASN A 77 4.77 -35.08 8.80
C ASN A 77 3.48 -34.57 9.48
N LEU A 78 2.60 -33.90 8.73
CA LEU A 78 1.38 -33.30 9.29
C LEU A 78 0.27 -34.34 9.56
N ARG A 79 0.21 -35.42 8.76
CA ARG A 79 -0.78 -36.50 8.95
C ARG A 79 -0.51 -37.33 10.19
N LEU A 80 0.75 -37.47 10.60
CA LEU A 80 1.14 -38.28 11.76
C LEU A 80 0.73 -37.63 13.10
N PHE A 81 0.57 -36.30 13.14
CA PHE A 81 0.18 -35.56 14.35
C PHE A 81 -1.32 -35.25 14.45
N ILE A 82 -2.05 -35.04 13.33
CA ILE A 82 -3.46 -34.64 13.36
C ILE A 82 -4.41 -35.82 13.61
N PHE A 83 -4.07 -37.02 13.14
CA PHE A 83 -4.97 -38.18 13.25
C PHE A 83 -5.22 -38.68 14.69
N PRO A 84 -4.21 -38.80 15.58
CA PRO A 84 -4.46 -39.25 16.95
C PRO A 84 -5.18 -38.20 17.81
N THR A 85 -4.96 -36.90 17.58
CA THR A 85 -5.63 -35.81 18.33
C THR A 85 -7.13 -35.76 18.02
N LEU A 86 -7.51 -35.98 16.76
CA LEU A 86 -8.92 -36.03 16.35
C LEU A 86 -9.69 -37.22 16.94
N ILE A 87 -9.02 -38.37 17.11
CA ILE A 87 -9.61 -39.55 17.76
C ILE A 87 -9.87 -39.28 19.26
N VAL A 88 -8.93 -38.63 19.96
CA VAL A 88 -9.10 -38.28 21.38
C VAL A 88 -10.28 -37.30 21.55
N LEU A 89 -10.37 -36.27 20.70
CA LEU A 89 -11.50 -35.34 20.70
C LEU A 89 -12.84 -36.04 20.45
N LEU A 90 -12.90 -36.96 19.48
CA LEU A 90 -14.12 -37.73 19.21
C LEU A 90 -14.54 -38.59 20.40
N THR A 91 -13.59 -39.22 21.09
CA THR A 91 -13.90 -40.03 22.29
C THR A 91 -14.43 -39.18 23.45
N LEU A 92 -13.91 -37.95 23.63
CA LEU A 92 -14.41 -37.00 24.63
C LEU A 92 -15.83 -36.53 24.32
N VAL A 93 -16.14 -36.26 23.05
CA VAL A 93 -17.49 -35.87 22.60
C VAL A 93 -18.50 -37.00 22.77
N LEU A 94 -18.11 -38.24 22.47
CA LEU A 94 -18.99 -39.40 22.67
C LEU A 94 -19.22 -39.68 24.16
N PHE A 95 -18.20 -39.45 25.00
CA PHE A 95 -18.32 -39.59 26.45
C PHE A 95 -19.24 -38.50 27.05
N SER A 96 -19.12 -37.25 26.59
CA SER A 96 -20.01 -36.16 27.03
C SER A 96 -21.45 -36.37 26.57
N ALA A 97 -21.67 -36.85 25.34
CA ALA A 97 -22.99 -37.22 24.84
C ALA A 97 -23.60 -38.38 25.64
N GLY A 98 -22.80 -39.39 26.02
CA GLY A 98 -23.23 -40.48 26.91
C GLY A 98 -23.62 -39.98 28.29
N LEU A 99 -22.91 -38.99 28.83
CA LEU A 99 -23.22 -38.37 30.12
C LEU A 99 -24.53 -37.58 30.08
N ILE A 100 -24.78 -36.84 28.98
CA ILE A 100 -26.02 -36.09 28.74
C ILE A 100 -27.22 -37.02 28.55
N LEU A 101 -27.03 -38.17 27.90
CA LEU A 101 -28.07 -39.19 27.77
C LEU A 101 -28.38 -39.87 29.12
N TRP A 102 -27.38 -40.05 29.97
CA TRP A 102 -27.55 -40.65 31.30
C TRP A 102 -28.25 -39.73 32.29
N THR A 103 -28.02 -38.40 32.23
CA THR A 103 -28.73 -37.44 33.08
C THR A 103 -30.19 -37.24 32.69
N ASN A 104 -30.53 -37.40 31.40
CA ASN A 104 -31.89 -37.19 30.89
C ASN A 104 -32.82 -38.41 31.01
N PHE A 105 -32.32 -39.60 31.33
CA PHE A 105 -33.14 -40.80 31.54
C PHE A 105 -33.21 -41.18 33.02
N ARG A 106 -33.98 -40.41 33.81
CA ARG A 106 -34.59 -40.90 35.06
C ARG A 106 -36.09 -41.08 34.85
N PRO A 107 -36.68 -42.23 35.22
CA PRO A 107 -38.12 -42.40 35.17
C PRO A 107 -38.73 -41.70 36.38
N ASP A 108 -39.57 -40.69 36.13
CA ASP A 108 -40.87 -40.49 36.78
C ASP A 108 -41.34 -39.06 36.51
N THR A 109 -42.39 -38.90 35.69
CA THR A 109 -43.55 -38.05 35.99
C THR A 109 -44.60 -38.17 34.86
N LEU A 110 -45.88 -38.11 35.27
CA LEU A 110 -47.11 -38.34 34.49
C LEU A 110 -47.37 -37.28 33.40
N PRO A 111 -48.21 -37.58 32.39
CA PRO A 111 -48.43 -36.68 31.26
C PRO A 111 -49.35 -35.51 31.62
N SER A 112 -48.95 -34.30 31.20
CA SER A 112 -49.79 -33.09 31.24
C SER A 112 -50.66 -33.00 29.98
N ALA A 113 -51.91 -32.59 30.18
CA ALA A 113 -52.97 -32.51 29.18
C ALA A 113 -52.78 -31.37 28.17
N ALA A 114 -53.45 -31.52 27.02
CA ALA A 114 -53.45 -30.62 25.87
C ALA A 114 -53.83 -29.15 26.19
N PRO A 115 -53.31 -28.16 25.45
CA PRO A 115 -53.71 -26.76 25.60
C PRO A 115 -55.03 -26.46 24.85
N PRO A 116 -55.88 -25.56 25.36
CA PRO A 116 -57.08 -25.04 24.67
C PRO A 116 -56.71 -23.88 23.71
N PRO A 117 -57.65 -23.38 22.88
CA PRO A 117 -57.32 -22.64 21.67
C PRO A 117 -56.94 -21.18 21.93
N LYS A 118 -56.16 -20.65 20.98
CA LYS A 118 -55.81 -19.24 20.83
C LYS A 118 -57.07 -18.39 20.72
N ASP A 119 -57.20 -17.41 21.59
CA ASP A 119 -57.82 -16.11 21.32
C ASP A 119 -57.48 -15.17 22.47
N THR A 120 -56.47 -14.32 22.27
CA THR A 120 -56.47 -12.95 22.79
C THR A 120 -55.40 -12.16 22.05
N VAL A 121 -55.88 -11.17 21.31
CA VAL A 121 -55.12 -10.06 20.76
C VAL A 121 -54.41 -9.36 21.91
N SER A 122 -53.08 -9.43 21.90
CA SER A 122 -52.22 -8.48 22.58
C SER A 122 -51.52 -7.69 21.48
N THR A 123 -51.98 -6.47 21.25
CA THR A 123 -51.22 -5.43 20.56
C THR A 123 -49.93 -5.19 21.36
N GLU A 124 -48.87 -5.90 21.02
CA GLU A 124 -47.53 -5.41 21.27
C GLU A 124 -47.30 -4.25 20.30
N THR A 125 -47.17 -3.06 20.87
CA THR A 125 -46.60 -1.91 20.22
C THR A 125 -45.20 -2.30 19.76
N THR A 126 -45.05 -2.66 18.49
CA THR A 126 -43.75 -2.76 17.81
C THR A 126 -43.08 -1.39 18.00
N VAL A 127 -42.10 -1.31 18.88
CA VAL A 127 -41.16 -0.18 18.89
C VAL A 127 -40.49 -0.21 17.51
N PRO A 128 -40.55 0.88 16.72
CA PRO A 128 -39.92 0.88 15.41
C PRO A 128 -38.42 0.58 15.59
N ILE A 129 -37.91 -0.34 14.78
CA ILE A 129 -36.47 -0.59 14.64
C ILE A 129 -35.84 0.78 14.32
N PRO A 130 -34.86 1.28 15.09
CA PRO A 130 -34.21 2.53 14.75
C PRO A 130 -33.48 2.31 13.42
N ALA A 131 -33.98 2.97 12.38
CA ALA A 131 -33.30 3.03 11.10
C ALA A 131 -32.29 4.20 11.14
N PRO A 132 -31.16 4.10 10.43
CA PRO A 132 -30.26 5.23 10.30
C PRO A 132 -31.02 6.44 9.75
N ALA A 133 -30.72 7.62 10.29
CA ALA A 133 -31.30 8.88 9.84
C ALA A 133 -30.78 9.29 8.45
N THR A 134 -29.66 8.68 8.03
CA THR A 134 -29.01 8.91 6.74
C THR A 134 -29.01 7.63 5.90
N ASP A 135 -28.89 7.75 4.57
CA ASP A 135 -28.58 6.62 3.69
C ASP A 135 -27.12 6.12 3.85
N PHE A 136 -26.41 6.64 4.88
CA PHE A 136 -25.02 6.38 5.19
C PHE A 136 -24.85 5.90 6.64
N ALA A 137 -24.98 4.59 6.83
CA ALA A 137 -24.56 3.95 8.08
C ALA A 137 -23.91 2.60 7.83
N LEU A 138 -23.07 2.18 8.78
CA LEU A 138 -22.65 0.79 8.86
C LEU A 138 -23.62 0.03 9.76
N ILE A 139 -24.30 -0.97 9.21
CA ILE A 139 -25.31 -1.78 9.91
C ILE A 139 -24.71 -3.14 10.25
N TRP A 140 -24.93 -3.62 11.47
CA TRP A 140 -24.61 -4.98 11.88
C TRP A 140 -25.73 -5.60 12.71
N THR A 141 -25.68 -6.92 12.84
CA THR A 141 -26.61 -7.65 13.71
C THR A 141 -25.87 -8.11 14.97
N SER A 142 -26.37 -7.70 16.13
CA SER A 142 -25.85 -8.10 17.44
C SER A 142 -26.15 -9.57 17.76
N SER A 143 -25.47 -10.11 18.79
CA SER A 143 -25.58 -11.53 19.18
C SER A 143 -26.99 -11.98 19.61
N ASP A 144 -27.83 -11.04 20.03
CA ASP A 144 -29.24 -11.24 20.41
C ASP A 144 -30.22 -11.01 19.25
N GLY A 145 -29.71 -10.73 18.04
CA GLY A 145 -30.50 -10.62 16.82
C GLY A 145 -31.10 -9.24 16.57
N HIS A 146 -30.67 -8.22 17.33
CA HIS A 146 -31.03 -6.83 17.09
C HIS A 146 -30.12 -6.21 16.03
N GLU A 147 -30.69 -5.36 15.16
CA GLU A 147 -29.89 -4.58 14.21
C GLU A 147 -29.44 -3.27 14.89
N GLU A 148 -28.15 -3.00 14.78
CA GLU A 148 -27.49 -1.79 15.28
C GLU A 148 -26.77 -1.10 14.13
N PHE A 149 -26.50 0.20 14.27
CA PHE A 149 -25.84 0.98 13.23
C PHE A 149 -24.92 2.06 13.77
N LEU A 150 -23.96 2.48 12.94
CA LEU A 150 -23.01 3.56 13.21
C LEU A 150 -23.03 4.57 12.05
N GLU A 151 -23.25 5.85 12.38
CA GLU A 151 -23.38 6.95 11.42
C GLU A 151 -22.23 7.94 11.53
N LEU A 152 -21.89 8.55 10.38
CA LEU A 152 -21.01 9.71 10.35
C LEU A 152 -21.76 10.91 10.95
N GLY A 153 -21.27 11.51 12.04
CA GLY A 153 -21.80 12.79 12.51
C GLY A 153 -21.05 13.37 13.71
N THR A 154 -21.50 14.53 14.17
CA THR A 154 -21.27 14.94 15.55
C THR A 154 -22.04 14.01 16.46
N GLN A 155 -21.33 13.37 17.40
CA GLN A 155 -21.92 12.45 18.36
C GLN A 155 -21.93 13.07 19.75
N ALA A 156 -22.99 12.80 20.51
CA ALA A 156 -23.17 13.35 21.86
C ALA A 156 -22.29 12.64 22.91
N ASP A 157 -22.00 11.36 22.70
CA ASP A 157 -21.14 10.52 23.54
C ASP A 157 -20.21 9.71 22.63
N PHE A 158 -18.98 9.42 23.11
CA PHE A 158 -18.12 8.44 22.45
C PHE A 158 -18.76 7.05 22.54
N PHE A 159 -18.61 6.28 21.48
CA PHE A 159 -19.03 4.91 21.32
C PHE A 159 -18.95 4.06 22.64
N PRO A 160 -19.94 3.18 22.98
CA PRO A 160 -21.05 2.68 22.15
C PRO A 160 -22.47 2.97 22.64
N PHE A 161 -23.41 2.98 21.70
CA PHE A 161 -24.83 2.70 21.93
C PHE A 161 -25.07 1.22 22.30
N GLY A 162 -24.62 0.79 23.48
CA GLY A 162 -24.95 -0.54 24.02
C GLY A 162 -24.11 -1.73 23.53
N ALA A 163 -23.27 -1.58 22.50
CA ALA A 163 -22.39 -2.64 21.98
C ALA A 163 -20.89 -2.36 22.21
N PRO A 164 -20.19 -3.06 23.12
CA PRO A 164 -18.78 -2.78 23.37
C PRO A 164 -17.91 -3.12 22.15
N LEU A 165 -17.26 -2.10 21.58
CA LEU A 165 -16.13 -2.23 20.67
C LEU A 165 -14.90 -1.95 21.53
N GLU A 166 -14.06 -2.95 21.67
CA GLU A 166 -12.79 -2.80 22.35
C GLU A 166 -11.74 -2.38 21.33
N LEU A 167 -10.83 -1.50 21.75
CA LEU A 167 -9.65 -1.16 20.98
C LEU A 167 -8.76 -2.40 20.91
N ASN A 168 -8.49 -2.87 19.70
CA ASN A 168 -7.56 -3.97 19.45
C ASN A 168 -6.11 -3.51 19.39
N ALA A 169 -5.90 -2.21 19.15
CA ALA A 169 -4.61 -1.54 19.19
C ALA A 169 -4.75 -0.20 19.94
N PRO A 170 -3.65 0.34 20.51
CA PRO A 170 -3.66 1.69 21.05
C PRO A 170 -4.19 2.68 20.02
N GLU A 171 -5.02 3.60 20.46
CA GLU A 171 -5.47 4.72 19.65
C GLU A 171 -4.29 5.55 19.15
N GLU A 172 -4.29 5.83 17.86
CA GLU A 172 -3.30 6.68 17.21
C GLU A 172 -3.83 8.11 17.16
N VAL A 173 -3.10 9.03 17.80
CA VAL A 173 -3.38 10.46 17.76
C VAL A 173 -2.55 11.06 16.64
N LEU A 174 -3.21 11.55 15.61
CA LEU A 174 -2.61 12.25 14.49
C LEU A 174 -2.55 13.74 14.84
N ASP A 175 -1.37 14.33 14.73
CA ASP A 175 -1.24 15.78 14.90
C ASP A 175 -1.93 16.49 13.75
N THR A 176 -2.75 17.48 14.09
CA THR A 176 -3.40 18.34 13.11
C THR A 176 -2.95 19.75 13.41
N ASP A 177 -2.47 20.47 12.39
CA ASP A 177 -1.97 21.86 12.45
C ASP A 177 -2.94 22.89 13.06
N PHE A 178 -4.14 22.45 13.48
CA PHE A 178 -5.18 23.22 14.12
C PHE A 178 -5.13 23.05 15.65
N GLY A 179 -4.71 24.08 16.38
CA GLY A 179 -4.59 24.02 17.85
C GLY A 179 -5.88 23.78 18.64
N SER A 180 -7.05 23.70 17.99
CA SER A 180 -8.35 23.39 18.59
C SER A 180 -8.92 22.03 18.12
N MET A 181 -8.20 21.28 17.30
CA MET A 181 -8.64 20.00 16.76
C MET A 181 -7.51 18.97 16.91
N THR A 182 -7.87 17.71 17.12
CA THR A 182 -6.94 16.59 17.05
C THR A 182 -7.62 15.47 16.28
N ALA A 183 -6.92 14.85 15.34
CA ALA A 183 -7.44 13.70 14.60
C ALA A 183 -7.04 12.41 15.31
N HIS A 184 -7.96 11.46 15.36
CA HIS A 184 -7.79 10.20 16.07
C HIS A 184 -8.16 9.04 15.17
N ARG A 185 -7.49 7.93 15.40
CA ARG A 185 -7.64 6.70 14.63
C ARG A 185 -7.72 5.52 15.59
N ALA A 186 -8.86 4.83 15.53
CA ALA A 186 -9.23 3.76 16.43
C ALA A 186 -9.46 2.44 15.67
N ASP A 187 -8.66 1.42 15.98
CA ASP A 187 -8.84 0.05 15.49
C ASP A 187 -9.70 -0.74 16.48
N CYS A 188 -10.95 -1.01 16.09
CA CYS A 188 -11.89 -1.82 16.85
C CYS A 188 -11.99 -3.27 16.33
N GLY A 189 -11.03 -3.71 15.51
CA GLY A 189 -10.95 -5.03 14.89
C GLY A 189 -11.92 -5.25 13.75
N ALA A 190 -13.21 -5.11 14.04
CA ALA A 190 -14.26 -5.31 13.05
C ALA A 190 -14.54 -4.03 12.24
N VAL A 191 -14.36 -2.88 12.87
CA VAL A 191 -14.54 -1.56 12.26
C VAL A 191 -13.34 -0.71 12.64
N PHE A 192 -12.93 0.12 11.70
CA PHE A 192 -11.91 1.12 11.90
C PHE A 192 -12.55 2.50 11.83
N ILE A 193 -12.27 3.34 12.82
CA ILE A 193 -12.94 4.61 13.04
C ILE A 193 -11.89 5.73 12.99
N GLU A 194 -12.13 6.73 12.15
CA GLU A 194 -11.38 7.98 12.13
C GLU A 194 -12.30 9.10 12.59
N TYR A 195 -11.85 9.90 13.55
CA TYR A 195 -12.67 10.94 14.16
C TYR A 195 -11.84 12.13 14.64
N SER A 196 -12.45 13.31 14.63
CA SER A 196 -11.84 14.56 15.09
C SER A 196 -12.40 14.95 16.45
N ARG A 197 -11.52 15.22 17.41
CA ARG A 197 -11.85 15.84 18.69
C ARG A 197 -11.60 17.34 18.60
N ILE A 198 -12.64 18.14 18.79
CA ILE A 198 -12.58 19.60 18.70
C ILE A 198 -12.84 20.20 20.08
N GLU A 199 -11.96 21.12 20.47
CA GLU A 199 -12.04 21.89 21.71
C GLU A 199 -12.00 23.39 21.40
N ASP A 200 -13.14 24.07 21.57
CA ASP A 200 -13.19 25.51 21.34
C ASP A 200 -12.40 26.28 22.40
N PRO A 201 -11.73 27.39 22.02
CA PRO A 201 -11.15 28.30 22.99
C PRO A 201 -12.24 28.84 23.92
N PRO A 202 -11.94 29.04 25.22
CA PRO A 202 -12.95 29.40 26.20
C PRO A 202 -13.68 30.69 25.81
N GLY A 203 -15.01 30.61 25.77
CA GLY A 203 -15.86 31.75 25.44
C GLY A 203 -15.81 32.86 26.51
N PRO A 204 -16.52 33.99 26.31
CA PRO A 204 -16.56 35.11 27.25
C PRO A 204 -16.99 34.75 28.68
N GLU A 205 -17.72 33.64 28.84
CA GLU A 205 -18.20 33.10 30.11
C GLU A 205 -17.27 32.04 30.73
N GLY A 206 -16.13 31.74 30.09
CA GLY A 206 -15.11 30.79 30.56
C GLY A 206 -15.45 29.32 30.33
N THR A 207 -16.48 29.02 29.53
CA THR A 207 -16.87 27.65 29.15
C THR A 207 -16.17 27.22 27.86
N THR A 208 -15.55 26.04 27.90
CA THR A 208 -14.96 25.35 26.74
C THR A 208 -15.97 24.33 26.24
N GLN A 209 -16.33 24.41 24.95
CA GLN A 209 -17.16 23.41 24.30
C GLN A 209 -16.24 22.33 23.72
N LYS A 210 -16.56 21.05 23.98
CA LYS A 210 -15.85 19.89 23.44
C LYS A 210 -16.84 19.00 22.73
N TRP A 211 -16.49 18.53 21.55
CA TRP A 211 -17.26 17.53 20.82
C TRP A 211 -16.36 16.68 19.95
N GLU A 212 -16.90 15.56 19.50
CA GLU A 212 -16.24 14.62 18.61
C GLU A 212 -17.07 14.43 17.35
N ASN A 213 -16.39 14.40 16.21
CA ASN A 213 -16.99 14.16 14.91
C ASN A 213 -16.41 12.89 14.33
N ILE A 214 -17.26 11.90 14.03
CA ILE A 214 -16.83 10.72 13.27
C ILE A 214 -16.67 11.14 11.82
N ASP A 215 -15.47 11.00 11.27
CA ASP A 215 -15.09 11.48 9.94
C ASP A 215 -15.05 10.36 8.91
N ALA A 216 -14.59 9.17 9.31
CA ALA A 216 -14.63 7.98 8.48
C ALA A 216 -14.91 6.71 9.27
N LEU A 217 -15.57 5.78 8.59
CA LEU A 217 -15.82 4.41 9.04
C LEU A 217 -15.35 3.45 7.97
N SER A 218 -14.64 2.40 8.36
CA SER A 218 -14.25 1.37 7.40
C SER A 218 -14.23 -0.03 7.98
N THR A 219 -14.50 -1.01 7.14
CA THR A 219 -14.51 -2.42 7.54
C THR A 219 -14.11 -3.32 6.38
N ILE A 220 -13.47 -4.42 6.74
CA ILE A 220 -13.01 -5.47 5.83
C ILE A 220 -13.59 -6.83 6.23
N VAL A 221 -14.30 -6.90 7.36
CA VAL A 221 -14.85 -8.13 7.91
C VAL A 221 -16.32 -8.30 7.50
N PRO A 222 -16.77 -9.54 7.29
CA PRO A 222 -18.19 -9.80 7.07
C PRO A 222 -19.01 -9.53 8.35
N GLY A 223 -20.31 -9.26 8.18
CA GLY A 223 -21.23 -8.98 9.29
C GLY A 223 -21.59 -7.50 9.45
N TYR A 224 -20.93 -6.62 8.68
CA TYR A 224 -21.20 -5.20 8.60
C TYR A 224 -21.57 -4.84 7.16
N ALA A 225 -22.68 -4.15 6.96
CA ALA A 225 -23.24 -3.84 5.65
C ALA A 225 -23.67 -2.38 5.54
N THR A 226 -23.79 -1.88 4.30
CA THR A 226 -24.46 -0.62 4.02
C THR A 226 -25.99 -0.76 4.17
N PRO A 227 -26.75 0.35 4.19
CA PRO A 227 -28.22 0.29 4.25
C PRO A 227 -28.86 -0.39 3.04
N ARG A 228 -28.14 -0.49 1.91
CA ARG A 228 -28.56 -1.24 0.72
C ARG A 228 -28.10 -2.71 0.74
N GLY A 229 -27.55 -3.19 1.85
CA GLY A 229 -27.22 -4.60 2.08
C GLY A 229 -25.88 -5.07 1.52
N ILE A 230 -24.98 -4.15 1.14
CA ILE A 230 -23.65 -4.51 0.63
C ILE A 230 -22.65 -4.59 1.78
N ALA A 231 -21.98 -5.73 1.91
CA ALA A 231 -20.97 -6.03 2.93
C ALA A 231 -19.66 -6.53 2.31
N SER A 232 -18.57 -6.56 3.10
CA SER A 232 -17.36 -7.31 2.71
C SER A 232 -17.72 -8.78 2.42
N GLY A 233 -17.25 -9.29 1.28
CA GLY A 233 -17.60 -10.60 0.73
C GLY A 233 -18.80 -10.62 -0.22
N SER A 234 -19.51 -9.50 -0.40
CA SER A 234 -20.59 -9.41 -1.41
C SER A 234 -20.01 -9.48 -2.82
N SER A 235 -20.79 -10.00 -3.79
CA SER A 235 -20.33 -10.00 -5.18
C SER A 235 -20.42 -8.60 -5.78
N GLU A 236 -19.55 -8.30 -6.75
CA GLU A 236 -19.64 -7.07 -7.54
C GLU A 236 -21.01 -6.94 -8.24
N ALA A 237 -21.61 -8.06 -8.65
CA ALA A 237 -22.95 -8.07 -9.24
C ALA A 237 -24.04 -7.60 -8.24
N ASP A 238 -23.93 -7.97 -6.97
CA ASP A 238 -24.86 -7.51 -5.93
C ASP A 238 -24.71 -6.00 -5.68
N LEU A 239 -23.46 -5.51 -5.65
CA LEU A 239 -23.14 -4.09 -5.55
C LEU A 239 -23.77 -3.29 -6.71
N LEU A 240 -23.55 -3.73 -7.95
CA LEU A 240 -24.11 -3.11 -9.13
C LEU A 240 -25.64 -3.15 -9.14
N ALA A 241 -26.26 -4.21 -8.64
CA ALA A 241 -27.71 -4.32 -8.52
C ALA A 241 -28.30 -3.38 -7.45
N ALA A 242 -27.56 -3.14 -6.35
CA ALA A 242 -28.00 -2.31 -5.24
C ALA A 242 -27.85 -0.80 -5.51
N TYR A 243 -26.84 -0.39 -6.25
CA TYR A 243 -26.53 1.04 -6.48
C TYR A 243 -26.71 1.49 -7.94
N GLY A 244 -26.60 0.58 -8.91
CA GLY A 244 -26.88 0.86 -10.32
C GLY A 244 -26.05 2.01 -10.90
N ASP A 245 -26.71 2.84 -11.71
CA ASP A 245 -26.09 3.95 -12.44
C ASP A 245 -25.68 5.14 -11.54
N GLU A 246 -25.99 5.09 -10.24
CA GLU A 246 -25.54 6.10 -9.28
C GLU A 246 -24.07 5.92 -8.87
N LEU A 247 -23.48 4.77 -9.18
CA LEU A 247 -22.07 4.51 -8.92
C LEU A 247 -21.18 5.28 -9.92
N VAL A 248 -19.95 5.53 -9.49
CA VAL A 248 -18.83 5.91 -10.34
C VAL A 248 -17.79 4.81 -10.26
N TYR A 249 -17.38 4.28 -11.41
CA TYR A 249 -16.28 3.32 -11.47
C TYR A 249 -14.96 4.09 -11.44
N CYS A 250 -14.11 3.73 -10.50
CA CYS A 250 -12.79 4.33 -10.30
C CYS A 250 -11.71 3.28 -10.53
N LEU A 251 -10.74 3.60 -11.39
CA LEU A 251 -9.55 2.78 -11.51
C LEU A 251 -8.72 2.88 -10.23
N LYS A 252 -8.01 1.81 -9.92
CA LYS A 252 -6.97 1.83 -8.89
C LYS A 252 -5.84 2.75 -9.35
N GLU A 253 -5.83 3.98 -8.88
CA GLU A 253 -4.69 4.88 -9.00
C GLU A 253 -4.31 5.45 -7.62
N GLU A 254 -3.04 5.82 -7.50
CA GLU A 254 -2.20 5.86 -6.29
C GLU A 254 -2.76 6.72 -5.15
N ARG A 255 -3.23 6.09 -4.06
CA ARG A 255 -3.44 6.66 -2.72
C ARG A 255 -3.73 5.56 -1.67
N TYR A 256 -3.89 5.92 -0.40
CA TYR A 256 -4.18 4.99 0.71
C TYR A 256 -5.43 4.15 0.41
N THR A 257 -5.29 2.83 0.50
CA THR A 257 -6.35 1.87 0.17
C THR A 257 -6.60 0.95 1.35
N LEU A 258 -7.86 0.83 1.77
CA LEU A 258 -8.28 0.03 2.92
C LEU A 258 -7.89 -1.45 2.82
N VAL A 259 -7.97 -2.03 1.62
CA VAL A 259 -7.79 -3.47 1.34
C VAL A 259 -7.24 -3.70 -0.06
N PRO A 260 -6.60 -4.86 -0.32
CA PRO A 260 -6.26 -5.28 -1.68
C PRO A 260 -7.50 -5.22 -2.57
N HIS A 261 -7.35 -4.61 -3.74
CA HIS A 261 -8.41 -4.49 -4.73
C HIS A 261 -7.83 -4.18 -6.12
N ASP A 262 -8.61 -4.50 -7.14
CA ASP A 262 -8.31 -4.24 -8.55
C ASP A 262 -8.91 -2.90 -9.01
N CYS A 263 -10.07 -2.54 -8.47
CA CYS A 263 -10.78 -1.28 -8.70
C CYS A 263 -11.63 -0.92 -7.47
N PHE A 264 -12.25 0.25 -7.49
CA PHE A 264 -13.26 0.59 -6.50
C PHE A 264 -14.43 1.36 -7.12
N TYR A 265 -15.59 1.25 -6.50
CA TYR A 265 -16.76 2.03 -6.86
C TYR A 265 -16.98 3.11 -5.80
N ALA A 266 -17.25 4.32 -6.24
CA ALA A 266 -17.66 5.41 -5.37
C ALA A 266 -19.15 5.68 -5.54
N TRP A 267 -19.84 5.93 -4.43
CA TRP A 267 -21.21 6.40 -4.41
C TRP A 267 -21.29 7.63 -3.53
N SER A 268 -21.59 8.77 -4.12
CA SER A 268 -21.94 9.99 -3.39
C SER A 268 -23.45 10.02 -3.21
N ALA A 269 -23.93 10.03 -1.96
CA ALA A 269 -25.37 9.86 -1.72
C ALA A 269 -26.19 11.11 -1.94
N PHE A 270 -25.62 12.32 -2.01
CA PHE A 270 -26.44 13.49 -1.70
C PHE A 270 -26.16 14.76 -2.51
N ALA A 271 -27.26 15.49 -2.64
CA ALA A 271 -27.38 16.88 -3.04
C ALA A 271 -26.83 17.89 -1.99
N ASP A 272 -26.19 17.42 -0.91
CA ASP A 272 -25.50 18.24 0.09
C ASP A 272 -24.02 18.46 -0.23
N GLY A 273 -23.37 17.54 -0.98
CA GLY A 273 -22.01 17.67 -1.53
C GLY A 273 -20.86 17.11 -0.67
N TYR A 274 -21.12 16.43 0.45
CA TYR A 274 -20.11 16.27 1.51
C TYR A 274 -19.89 14.84 2.05
N SER A 275 -20.42 13.76 1.46
CA SER A 275 -20.20 12.39 1.98
C SER A 275 -20.21 11.33 0.89
N THR A 276 -19.32 10.33 0.99
CA THR A 276 -19.13 9.28 -0.03
C THR A 276 -18.91 7.90 0.61
N ILE A 277 -19.48 6.86 -0.02
CA ILE A 277 -19.10 5.45 0.23
C ILE A 277 -18.17 4.97 -0.88
N PHE A 278 -17.12 4.26 -0.49
CA PHE A 278 -16.21 3.52 -1.34
C PHE A 278 -16.39 2.02 -1.14
N PHE A 279 -16.52 1.29 -2.25
CA PHE A 279 -16.56 -0.16 -2.31
C PHE A 279 -15.32 -0.66 -3.03
N TYR A 280 -14.40 -1.26 -2.30
CA TYR A 280 -13.18 -1.83 -2.86
C TYR A 280 -13.47 -3.22 -3.41
N VAL A 281 -13.07 -3.49 -4.65
CA VAL A 281 -13.40 -4.75 -5.34
C VAL A 281 -12.13 -5.48 -5.76
N GLU A 282 -11.94 -6.70 -5.26
CA GLU A 282 -10.88 -7.62 -5.64
C GLU A 282 -11.49 -8.84 -6.31
N ARG A 283 -11.09 -9.14 -7.56
CA ARG A 283 -11.53 -10.31 -8.33
C ARG A 283 -13.05 -10.48 -8.36
N GLY A 284 -13.78 -9.37 -8.50
CA GLY A 284 -15.25 -9.34 -8.58
C GLY A 284 -15.96 -9.54 -7.23
N THR A 285 -15.25 -9.40 -6.10
CA THR A 285 -15.81 -9.46 -4.75
C THR A 285 -15.49 -8.16 -4.00
N VAL A 286 -16.46 -7.62 -3.26
CA VAL A 286 -16.24 -6.48 -2.37
C VAL A 286 -15.30 -6.91 -1.24
N SER A 287 -14.06 -6.44 -1.25
CA SER A 287 -13.05 -6.79 -0.25
C SER A 287 -13.10 -5.87 0.98
N GLY A 288 -13.70 -4.69 0.85
CA GLY A 288 -13.82 -3.73 1.94
C GLY A 288 -14.74 -2.57 1.59
N ILE A 289 -15.22 -1.89 2.64
CA ILE A 289 -16.12 -0.75 2.53
C ILE A 289 -15.58 0.38 3.38
N ARG A 290 -15.61 1.60 2.85
CA ARG A 290 -15.23 2.82 3.57
C ARG A 290 -16.25 3.91 3.34
N MET A 291 -16.59 4.64 4.38
CA MET A 291 -17.53 5.75 4.37
C MET A 291 -16.80 6.97 4.91
N GLU A 292 -16.88 8.10 4.22
CA GLU A 292 -16.15 9.32 4.60
C GLU A 292 -17.02 10.57 4.48
N ARG A 293 -16.81 11.52 5.39
CA ARG A 293 -17.32 12.89 5.27
C ARG A 293 -16.24 13.80 4.67
N MET A 294 -16.59 14.50 3.61
CA MET A 294 -15.84 15.60 3.02
C MET A 294 -16.35 16.89 3.67
N TYR A 295 -15.52 17.64 4.41
CA TYR A 295 -15.93 18.94 4.96
C TYR A 295 -15.90 20.06 3.90
N ASP A 296 -16.12 21.33 4.28
CA ASP A 296 -15.89 22.58 3.52
C ASP A 296 -14.43 22.76 3.01
N LEU A 297 -13.60 21.72 3.13
CA LEU A 297 -12.18 21.68 2.82
C LEU A 297 -11.88 21.75 1.30
N GLY A 298 -12.87 22.07 0.47
CA GLY A 298 -12.72 22.08 -0.98
C GLY A 298 -12.21 20.72 -1.46
N ASP A 299 -11.82 20.68 -2.72
CA ASP A 299 -11.54 19.44 -3.45
C ASP A 299 -10.50 18.50 -2.80
N CYS A 300 -9.74 18.91 -1.78
CA CYS A 300 -8.58 18.18 -1.25
C CYS A 300 -8.81 16.75 -0.69
N TYR A 301 -10.05 16.34 -0.42
CA TYR A 301 -10.40 14.95 -0.08
C TYR A 301 -11.58 14.39 -0.89
N THR A 302 -12.10 15.15 -1.84
CA THR A 302 -13.07 14.61 -2.80
C THR A 302 -12.35 13.66 -3.77
N PRO A 303 -13.04 12.69 -4.38
CA PRO A 303 -12.60 12.10 -5.64
C PRO A 303 -12.13 13.16 -6.63
N ASP A 304 -12.61 14.40 -6.55
CA ASP A 304 -12.23 15.56 -7.36
C ASP A 304 -10.77 16.05 -7.19
N ASN A 305 -10.10 15.87 -6.03
CA ASN A 305 -8.62 15.87 -5.93
C ASN A 305 -8.03 14.50 -5.64
N ALA A 306 -8.69 13.42 -6.07
CA ALA A 306 -7.91 12.35 -6.68
C ALA A 306 -7.39 12.90 -8.01
N ASP A 307 -6.37 13.76 -7.95
CA ASP A 307 -5.71 14.38 -9.12
C ASP A 307 -5.14 13.33 -10.10
N ASN A 308 -5.29 12.04 -9.81
CA ASN A 308 -4.77 10.93 -10.57
C ASN A 308 -5.70 9.73 -10.66
N VAL A 309 -7.01 9.80 -10.34
CA VAL A 309 -7.91 8.64 -10.50
C VAL A 309 -8.87 8.85 -11.67
N SER A 310 -8.67 8.06 -12.72
CA SER A 310 -9.52 7.97 -13.89
C SER A 310 -10.91 7.45 -13.50
N ARG A 311 -11.95 8.22 -13.85
CA ARG A 311 -13.33 7.89 -13.53
C ARG A 311 -14.15 7.60 -14.77
N PHE A 312 -15.13 6.71 -14.58
CA PHE A 312 -16.01 6.27 -15.63
C PHE A 312 -17.45 6.25 -15.09
N PRO A 313 -18.36 7.02 -15.70
CA PRO A 313 -19.76 6.99 -15.31
C PRO A 313 -20.39 5.64 -15.65
N MET A 314 -21.42 5.28 -14.91
CA MET A 314 -22.16 4.05 -15.14
C MET A 314 -23.32 4.28 -16.12
N LYS A 315 -23.58 3.30 -16.96
CA LYS A 315 -24.68 3.30 -17.93
C LYS A 315 -25.23 1.90 -18.10
N ASP A 316 -26.53 1.74 -17.87
CA ASP A 316 -27.21 0.44 -17.93
C ASP A 316 -26.57 -0.61 -16.98
N GLY A 317 -26.05 -0.15 -15.82
CA GLY A 317 -25.42 -0.98 -14.80
C GLY A 317 -24.00 -1.46 -15.12
N GLN A 318 -23.33 -0.83 -16.09
CA GLN A 318 -21.93 -1.12 -16.47
C GLN A 318 -21.12 0.17 -16.62
N PRO A 319 -19.79 0.15 -16.38
CA PRO A 319 -18.94 1.31 -16.64
C PRO A 319 -18.92 1.69 -18.13
N ASP A 320 -19.21 2.94 -18.46
CA ASP A 320 -19.05 3.48 -19.83
C ASP A 320 -17.64 4.02 -20.02
N PHE A 321 -16.74 3.15 -20.49
CA PHE A 321 -15.34 3.49 -20.74
C PHE A 321 -15.12 4.57 -21.83
N SER A 322 -16.17 4.93 -22.59
CA SER A 322 -16.08 5.99 -23.61
C SER A 322 -16.19 7.40 -23.02
N LEU A 323 -16.70 7.53 -21.78
CA LEU A 323 -16.90 8.79 -21.07
C LEU A 323 -15.86 8.96 -19.95
N ARG A 324 -14.58 8.75 -20.29
CA ARG A 324 -13.48 8.90 -19.34
C ARG A 324 -13.37 10.35 -18.86
N GLU A 325 -13.42 10.53 -17.54
CA GLU A 325 -13.11 11.79 -16.88
C GLU A 325 -11.70 11.71 -16.31
N GLU A 326 -10.81 12.52 -16.88
CA GLU A 326 -9.42 12.67 -16.42
C GLU A 326 -9.33 13.90 -15.53
N PRO A 327 -8.86 13.77 -14.28
CA PRO A 327 -8.57 14.95 -13.46
C PRO A 327 -7.44 15.77 -14.08
N GLU A 328 -7.34 17.05 -13.71
CA GLU A 328 -6.18 17.86 -14.06
C GLU A 328 -4.95 17.28 -13.36
N ARG A 329 -4.02 16.71 -14.14
CA ARG A 329 -2.80 16.11 -13.60
C ARG A 329 -1.72 17.19 -13.51
N GLU A 330 -1.32 17.54 -12.30
CA GLU A 330 -0.14 18.38 -12.07
C GLU A 330 1.12 17.60 -12.44
N GLU A 331 2.05 18.22 -13.16
CA GLU A 331 3.38 17.62 -13.36
C GLU A 331 4.10 17.57 -12.01
N LEU A 332 4.32 16.36 -11.50
CA LEU A 332 5.01 16.16 -10.23
C LEU A 332 6.52 16.37 -10.41
N SER A 333 7.14 17.14 -9.52
CA SER A 333 8.59 17.17 -9.36
C SER A 333 9.11 15.80 -8.92
N ASP A 334 10.39 15.52 -9.18
CA ASP A 334 11.01 14.27 -8.74
C ASP A 334 11.03 14.14 -7.21
N ALA A 335 11.17 15.25 -6.48
CA ALA A 335 11.04 15.27 -5.03
C ALA A 335 9.65 14.83 -4.57
N ARG A 336 8.59 15.32 -5.22
CA ARG A 336 7.21 14.94 -4.87
C ARG A 336 6.93 13.48 -5.23
N ARG A 337 7.49 12.98 -6.32
CA ARG A 337 7.40 11.56 -6.70
C ARG A 337 8.09 10.66 -5.68
N VAL A 338 9.30 11.02 -5.23
CA VAL A 338 10.03 10.28 -4.19
C VAL A 338 9.26 10.32 -2.87
N TYR A 339 8.73 11.48 -2.46
CA TYR A 339 7.91 11.62 -1.26
C TYR A 339 6.68 10.70 -1.28
N ILE A 340 5.93 10.70 -2.39
CA ILE A 340 4.75 9.84 -2.56
C ILE A 340 5.14 8.37 -2.51
N ALA A 341 6.17 7.97 -3.25
CA ALA A 341 6.65 6.59 -3.29
C ALA A 341 7.12 6.11 -1.91
N PHE A 342 7.86 6.94 -1.19
CA PHE A 342 8.35 6.63 0.15
C PHE A 342 7.20 6.47 1.15
N ASN A 343 6.26 7.42 1.18
CA ASN A 343 5.09 7.32 2.04
C ASN A 343 4.27 6.06 1.76
N HIS A 344 4.12 5.68 0.48
CA HIS A 344 3.46 4.43 0.14
C HIS A 344 4.21 3.21 0.68
N LEU A 345 5.53 3.13 0.51
CA LEU A 345 6.30 2.00 1.02
C LEU A 345 6.31 1.92 2.55
N ALA A 346 6.29 3.07 3.22
CA ALA A 346 6.31 3.17 4.68
C ALA A 346 4.94 2.89 5.33
N THR A 347 3.84 3.30 4.70
CA THR A 347 2.50 3.29 5.31
C THR A 347 1.51 2.34 4.65
N ASN A 348 1.71 1.99 3.37
CA ASN A 348 0.76 1.17 2.61
C ASN A 348 1.10 -0.32 2.70
N ASN A 349 0.41 -1.02 3.60
CA ASN A 349 0.52 -2.47 3.75
C ASN A 349 -0.13 -3.26 2.60
N ASN A 350 -0.83 -2.58 1.69
CA ASN A 350 -1.61 -3.18 0.62
C ASN A 350 -0.92 -3.14 -0.77
N LEU A 351 0.36 -2.80 -0.81
CA LEU A 351 1.07 -2.77 -2.08
C LEU A 351 1.30 -4.19 -2.61
N THR A 352 0.89 -4.43 -3.85
CA THR A 352 1.31 -5.60 -4.63
C THR A 352 2.82 -5.64 -4.78
N ALA A 353 3.40 -6.80 -5.10
CA ALA A 353 4.84 -6.92 -5.29
C ALA A 353 5.33 -5.99 -6.41
N GLU A 354 4.53 -5.83 -7.45
CA GLU A 354 4.78 -4.94 -8.58
C GLU A 354 4.76 -3.46 -8.18
N GLU A 355 3.81 -3.03 -7.36
CA GLU A 355 3.73 -1.66 -6.84
C GLU A 355 4.88 -1.36 -5.88
N ARG A 356 5.21 -2.29 -4.97
CA ARG A 356 6.39 -2.16 -4.10
C ARG A 356 7.66 -2.00 -4.92
N TYR A 357 7.81 -2.80 -5.97
CA TYR A 357 8.94 -2.68 -6.89
C TYR A 357 8.94 -1.34 -7.63
N ALA A 358 7.80 -0.87 -8.12
CA ALA A 358 7.69 0.39 -8.83
C ALA A 358 8.06 1.59 -7.94
N TYR A 359 7.48 1.69 -6.74
CA TYR A 359 7.80 2.77 -5.80
C TYR A 359 9.26 2.72 -5.36
N ARG A 360 9.78 1.52 -5.06
CA ARG A 360 11.19 1.35 -4.72
C ARG A 360 12.09 1.83 -5.86
N ARG A 361 11.81 1.38 -7.09
CA ARG A 361 12.55 1.79 -8.29
C ARG A 361 12.53 3.31 -8.41
N ASP A 362 11.36 3.94 -8.30
CA ASP A 362 11.22 5.38 -8.45
C ASP A 362 12.07 6.14 -7.43
N ILE A 363 12.06 5.73 -6.15
CA ILE A 363 12.93 6.30 -5.11
C ILE A 363 14.40 6.24 -5.55
N PHE A 364 14.91 5.05 -5.87
CA PHE A 364 16.33 4.90 -6.20
C PHE A 364 16.71 5.65 -7.48
N THR A 365 15.94 5.49 -8.57
CA THR A 365 16.27 6.08 -9.88
C THR A 365 16.27 7.60 -9.87
N LEU A 366 15.54 8.22 -8.95
CA LEU A 366 15.43 9.67 -8.85
C LEU A 366 16.43 10.29 -7.88
N LEU A 367 17.17 9.51 -7.10
CA LEU A 367 18.20 10.03 -6.18
C LEU A 367 19.19 11.02 -6.81
N PRO A 368 19.70 10.82 -8.06
CA PRO A 368 20.65 11.76 -8.67
C PRO A 368 20.09 13.15 -8.96
N ASP A 369 18.81 13.20 -9.34
CA ASP A 369 18.13 14.44 -9.76
C ASP A 369 17.26 15.04 -8.65
N LEU A 370 17.25 14.40 -7.46
CA LEU A 370 16.43 14.79 -6.33
C LEU A 370 16.85 16.14 -5.75
N ASP A 371 15.91 17.07 -5.70
CA ASP A 371 16.05 18.31 -4.95
C ASP A 371 15.73 18.05 -3.46
N TRP A 372 16.78 17.83 -2.67
CA TRP A 372 16.63 17.50 -1.25
C TRP A 372 16.09 18.66 -0.42
N GLU A 373 16.29 19.91 -0.85
CA GLU A 373 15.66 21.07 -0.19
C GLU A 373 14.14 21.04 -0.39
N GLU A 374 13.70 20.71 -1.61
CA GLU A 374 12.28 20.57 -1.93
C GLU A 374 11.65 19.42 -1.13
N LEU A 375 12.31 18.26 -1.07
CA LEU A 375 11.82 17.11 -0.31
C LEU A 375 11.68 17.42 1.19
N ARG A 376 12.66 18.10 1.79
CA ARG A 376 12.60 18.54 3.20
C ARG A 376 11.48 19.53 3.45
N GLY A 377 11.16 20.36 2.46
CA GLY A 377 9.96 21.21 2.49
C GLY A 377 8.63 20.44 2.58
N MET A 378 8.61 19.13 2.30
CA MET A 378 7.40 18.27 2.35
C MET A 378 7.25 17.50 3.66
N GLY A 379 8.20 17.62 4.59
CA GLY A 379 8.07 17.07 5.94
C GLY A 379 6.98 17.77 6.76
N ALA A 380 6.67 17.25 7.95
CA ALA A 380 5.71 17.88 8.85
C ALA A 380 6.17 19.31 9.21
N ALA A 381 5.23 20.25 9.38
CA ALA A 381 5.56 21.65 9.63
C ALA A 381 6.41 21.88 10.90
N GLU A 382 6.26 21.01 11.90
CA GLU A 382 7.05 21.05 13.14
C GLU A 382 8.49 20.55 12.94
N TYR A 383 8.68 19.57 12.06
CA TYR A 383 9.97 18.93 11.77
C TYR A 383 10.13 18.66 10.27
N PRO A 384 10.30 19.71 9.43
CA PRO A 384 10.38 19.54 7.99
C PRO A 384 11.57 18.65 7.58
N GLU A 385 12.64 18.68 8.37
CA GLU A 385 13.85 17.90 8.14
C GLU A 385 13.72 16.40 8.43
N ASP A 386 12.68 15.96 9.16
CA ASP A 386 12.52 14.55 9.56
C ASP A 386 12.30 13.63 8.36
N ILE A 387 11.70 14.13 7.29
CA ILE A 387 11.47 13.34 6.07
C ILE A 387 12.78 12.90 5.42
N PHE A 388 13.83 13.72 5.50
CA PHE A 388 15.16 13.36 5.01
C PHE A 388 15.71 12.17 5.79
N PHE A 389 15.72 12.27 7.13
CA PHE A 389 16.28 11.22 7.98
C PHE A 389 15.44 9.94 7.94
N ALA A 390 14.12 10.05 7.83
CA ALA A 390 13.23 8.91 7.63
C ALA A 390 13.50 8.19 6.30
N LEU A 391 13.69 8.93 5.20
CA LEU A 391 14.04 8.33 3.91
C LEU A 391 15.45 7.72 3.94
N MET A 392 16.41 8.38 4.58
CA MET A 392 17.77 7.85 4.74
C MET A 392 17.79 6.55 5.55
N ASP A 393 17.09 6.52 6.68
CA ASP A 393 16.95 5.34 7.52
C ASP A 393 16.31 4.19 6.73
N TRP A 394 15.24 4.48 5.99
CA TRP A 394 14.64 3.52 5.09
C TRP A 394 15.64 3.00 4.05
N LEU A 395 16.33 3.87 3.32
CA LEU A 395 17.33 3.49 2.31
C LEU A 395 18.45 2.60 2.89
N GLN A 396 18.84 2.78 4.15
CA GLN A 396 19.88 2.00 4.83
C GLN A 396 19.40 0.63 5.35
N GLN A 397 18.13 0.52 5.73
CA GLN A 397 17.52 -0.70 6.29
C GLN A 397 17.07 -1.72 5.25
N GLN A 398 17.56 -1.62 4.01
CA GLN A 398 17.18 -2.55 2.96
C GLN A 398 17.87 -3.91 3.13
N ASP A 399 17.10 -4.98 2.95
CA ASP A 399 17.61 -6.37 3.05
C ASP A 399 18.61 -6.68 1.93
N ALA A 400 18.42 -6.07 0.76
CA ALA A 400 19.23 -6.26 -0.42
C ALA A 400 19.26 -5.01 -1.30
N TYR A 401 20.35 -4.83 -2.03
CA TYR A 401 20.50 -3.82 -3.08
C TYR A 401 20.76 -4.50 -4.43
N THR A 402 20.09 -4.04 -5.48
CA THR A 402 20.40 -4.45 -6.86
C THR A 402 21.59 -3.65 -7.41
N GLU A 403 22.27 -4.15 -8.44
CA GLU A 403 23.37 -3.40 -9.10
C GLU A 403 22.93 -2.02 -9.61
N SER A 404 21.65 -1.86 -9.98
CA SER A 404 21.12 -0.55 -10.39
C SER A 404 20.87 0.37 -9.20
N GLU A 405 20.42 -0.16 -8.07
CA GLU A 405 20.23 0.62 -6.84
C GLU A 405 21.57 1.09 -6.29
N ILE A 406 22.60 0.23 -6.29
CA ILE A 406 23.97 0.62 -5.94
C ILE A 406 24.44 1.81 -6.79
N PHE A 407 24.28 1.70 -8.11
CA PHE A 407 24.65 2.76 -9.04
C PHE A 407 23.89 4.07 -8.80
N TRP A 408 22.57 4.01 -8.61
CA TRP A 408 21.78 5.23 -8.41
C TRP A 408 22.04 5.89 -7.06
N THR A 409 22.30 5.10 -6.01
CA THR A 409 22.76 5.64 -4.72
C THR A 409 24.12 6.31 -4.85
N GLN A 410 25.06 5.75 -5.60
CA GLN A 410 26.35 6.42 -5.87
C GLN A 410 26.15 7.74 -6.61
N ALA A 411 25.37 7.73 -7.69
CA ALA A 411 25.09 8.93 -8.48
C ALA A 411 24.32 10.01 -7.69
N GLY A 412 23.52 9.60 -6.70
CA GLY A 412 22.78 10.49 -5.82
C GLY A 412 23.63 11.27 -4.82
N SER A 413 24.90 10.93 -4.61
CA SER A 413 25.75 11.58 -3.59
C SER A 413 26.05 13.05 -3.87
N VAL A 414 25.80 13.52 -5.09
CA VAL A 414 26.01 14.91 -5.55
C VAL A 414 24.70 15.63 -5.86
N ALA A 415 23.57 15.04 -5.46
CA ALA A 415 22.26 15.63 -5.68
C ALA A 415 22.12 16.96 -4.93
N LYS A 416 21.28 17.85 -5.47
CA LYS A 416 21.10 19.21 -4.95
C LYS A 416 20.57 19.16 -3.51
N GLY A 417 21.23 19.87 -2.60
CA GLY A 417 20.79 20.01 -1.20
C GLY A 417 21.39 18.99 -0.22
N ILE A 418 22.32 18.15 -0.68
CA ILE A 418 23.16 17.31 0.19
C ILE A 418 24.40 18.10 0.61
N ASP A 419 24.36 18.74 1.78
CA ASP A 419 25.50 19.43 2.39
C ASP A 419 25.56 19.24 3.91
N GLY A 420 26.71 19.57 4.52
CA GLY A 420 26.90 19.49 5.97
C GLY A 420 26.50 18.14 6.58
N ALA A 421 25.59 18.17 7.56
CA ALA A 421 25.11 16.97 8.24
C ALA A 421 24.32 16.01 7.32
N TYR A 422 23.72 16.50 6.23
CA TYR A 422 23.01 15.66 5.28
C TYR A 422 23.98 14.85 4.42
N ALA A 423 25.13 15.44 4.07
CA ALA A 423 26.21 14.74 3.40
C ALA A 423 26.77 13.62 4.28
N GLU A 424 27.02 13.90 5.57
CA GLU A 424 27.46 12.86 6.52
C GLU A 424 26.44 11.71 6.64
N SER A 425 25.14 12.02 6.67
CA SER A 425 24.09 10.98 6.68
C SER A 425 24.05 10.18 5.37
N TYR A 426 24.34 10.81 4.23
CA TYR A 426 24.38 10.13 2.93
C TYR A 426 25.64 9.26 2.80
N ASP A 427 26.76 9.67 3.38
CA ASP A 427 27.99 8.88 3.45
C ASP A 427 27.76 7.56 4.20
N GLY A 428 26.93 7.57 5.25
CA GLY A 428 26.44 6.36 5.92
C GLY A 428 25.69 5.40 4.98
N LEU A 429 24.84 5.93 4.09
CA LEU A 429 24.18 5.12 3.06
C LEU A 429 25.19 4.56 2.04
N LEU A 430 26.16 5.36 1.60
CA LEU A 430 27.21 4.89 0.67
C LEU A 430 28.06 3.78 1.29
N SER A 431 28.44 3.93 2.56
CA SER A 431 29.18 2.94 3.36
C SER A 431 28.38 1.63 3.49
N ARG A 432 27.08 1.72 3.82
CA ARG A 432 26.17 0.59 3.91
C ARG A 432 26.07 -0.20 2.59
N VAL A 433 25.88 0.51 1.48
CA VAL A 433 25.78 -0.09 0.14
C VAL A 433 27.11 -0.69 -0.31
N PHE A 434 28.23 -0.03 0.02
CA PHE A 434 29.57 -0.56 -0.24
C PHE A 434 29.84 -1.87 0.51
N PHE A 435 29.49 -1.96 1.80
CA PHE A 435 29.66 -3.18 2.57
C PHE A 435 28.77 -4.33 2.11
N TYR A 436 27.59 -4.02 1.57
CA TYR A 436 26.68 -5.03 1.05
C TYR A 436 27.26 -5.79 -0.16
N ASP A 437 27.80 -5.06 -1.15
CA ASP A 437 28.50 -5.68 -2.29
C ASP A 437 29.72 -4.83 -2.73
N PRO A 438 30.89 -5.05 -2.11
CA PRO A 438 32.09 -4.27 -2.42
C PRO A 438 32.51 -4.37 -3.88
N ALA A 439 32.34 -5.54 -4.50
CA ALA A 439 32.71 -5.73 -5.90
C ALA A 439 31.71 -5.07 -6.84
N GLY A 440 30.40 -5.22 -6.60
CA GLY A 440 29.35 -4.54 -7.34
C GLY A 440 29.43 -3.01 -7.23
N PHE A 441 29.81 -2.49 -6.06
CA PHE A 441 30.08 -1.07 -5.85
C PHE A 441 31.18 -0.56 -6.79
N ILE A 442 32.31 -1.28 -6.89
CA ILE A 442 33.41 -0.92 -7.81
C ILE A 442 32.97 -1.00 -9.28
N ARG A 443 32.24 -2.05 -9.67
CA ARG A 443 31.74 -2.17 -11.05
C ARG A 443 30.84 -1.01 -11.43
N SER A 444 29.98 -0.58 -10.50
CA SER A 444 29.03 0.50 -10.72
C SER A 444 29.71 1.85 -10.98
N LEU A 445 30.91 2.10 -10.44
CA LEU A 445 31.70 3.31 -10.71
C LEU A 445 32.12 3.44 -12.19
N THR A 446 32.13 2.35 -12.97
CA THR A 446 32.47 2.40 -14.40
C THR A 446 31.26 2.66 -15.31
N ARG A 447 30.06 2.75 -14.74
CA ARG A 447 28.85 3.07 -15.49
C ARG A 447 28.83 4.55 -15.86
N ASP A 448 28.33 4.86 -17.03
CA ASP A 448 28.20 6.23 -17.50
C ASP A 448 26.87 6.85 -17.06
N LEU A 449 26.97 8.09 -16.58
CA LEU A 449 25.85 8.99 -16.34
C LEU A 449 26.26 10.38 -16.84
N ASP A 450 25.39 11.04 -17.61
CA ASP A 450 25.61 12.40 -18.08
C ASP A 450 25.36 13.38 -16.92
N SER A 451 26.33 13.48 -16.00
CA SER A 451 26.29 14.38 -14.85
C SER A 451 27.35 15.48 -14.98
N LYS A 452 27.01 16.67 -14.47
CA LYS A 452 27.94 17.81 -14.40
C LYS A 452 28.95 17.68 -13.26
N GLU A 453 28.64 16.88 -12.24
CA GLU A 453 29.47 16.68 -11.06
C GLU A 453 30.01 15.25 -11.02
N ASP A 454 31.26 15.09 -10.57
CA ASP A 454 31.93 13.80 -10.54
C ASP A 454 31.53 13.00 -9.29
N TRP A 455 30.34 12.40 -9.37
CA TRP A 455 29.77 11.56 -8.31
C TRP A 455 30.64 10.37 -7.92
N ARG A 456 31.52 9.89 -8.81
CA ARG A 456 32.36 8.69 -8.56
C ARG A 456 33.36 8.95 -7.45
N PHE A 457 34.00 10.13 -7.50
CA PHE A 457 34.91 10.56 -6.46
C PHE A 457 34.19 10.70 -5.11
N HIS A 458 33.06 11.41 -5.09
CA HIS A 458 32.26 11.61 -3.89
C HIS A 458 31.78 10.27 -3.30
N SER A 459 31.36 9.33 -4.14
CA SER A 459 30.96 7.99 -3.72
C SER A 459 32.08 7.21 -3.03
N VAL A 460 33.31 7.28 -3.57
CA VAL A 460 34.48 6.62 -2.98
C VAL A 460 34.87 7.28 -1.66
N LEU A 461 34.92 8.61 -1.63
CA LEU A 461 35.25 9.38 -0.43
C LEU A 461 34.23 9.11 0.69
N GLY A 462 32.94 9.26 0.41
CA GLY A 462 31.86 9.10 1.40
C GLY A 462 31.79 7.70 1.99
N ALA A 463 31.82 6.66 1.13
CA ALA A 463 31.83 5.28 1.59
C ALA A 463 33.03 4.95 2.49
N ALA A 464 34.20 5.51 2.18
CA ALA A 464 35.40 5.30 2.99
C ALA A 464 35.39 6.11 4.29
N PHE A 465 34.92 7.37 4.23
CA PHE A 465 34.87 8.29 5.36
C PHE A 465 33.99 7.76 6.49
N ASP A 466 32.76 7.35 6.17
CA ASP A 466 31.85 6.78 7.19
C ASP A 466 32.21 5.33 7.56
N GLY A 467 32.74 4.56 6.60
CA GLY A 467 33.09 3.15 6.81
C GLY A 467 34.11 2.89 7.93
N VAL A 468 34.90 3.89 8.33
CA VAL A 468 35.85 3.77 9.45
C VAL A 468 35.17 3.47 10.79
N TRP A 469 33.91 3.89 10.95
CA TRP A 469 33.11 3.61 12.15
C TRP A 469 32.65 2.15 12.23
N HIS A 470 32.87 1.37 11.17
CA HIS A 470 32.44 -0.01 10.97
C HIS A 470 33.63 -0.97 10.72
N PRO A 471 34.57 -1.14 11.67
CA PRO A 471 35.86 -1.77 11.42
C PRO A 471 35.80 -3.24 10.99
N GLN A 472 34.77 -3.98 11.41
CA GLN A 472 34.61 -5.38 11.02
C GLN A 472 34.15 -5.51 9.56
N GLU A 473 33.18 -4.71 9.14
CA GLU A 473 32.64 -4.68 7.78
C GLU A 473 33.68 -4.15 6.80
N LEU A 474 34.41 -3.09 7.20
CA LEU A 474 35.51 -2.53 6.42
C LEU A 474 36.63 -3.56 6.19
N ALA A 475 37.00 -4.35 7.21
CA ALA A 475 38.00 -5.41 7.04
C ALA A 475 37.53 -6.49 6.05
N ALA A 476 36.27 -6.91 6.14
CA ALA A 476 35.68 -7.89 5.22
C ALA A 476 35.59 -7.36 3.78
N ALA A 477 35.22 -6.08 3.61
CA ALA A 477 35.19 -5.43 2.31
C ALA A 477 36.58 -5.34 1.69
N ARG A 478 37.61 -4.98 2.46
CA ARG A 478 39.02 -4.97 2.00
C ARG A 478 39.48 -6.35 1.55
N GLU A 479 39.16 -7.41 2.30
CA GLU A 479 39.50 -8.78 1.90
C GLU A 479 38.82 -9.18 0.58
N THR A 480 37.54 -8.83 0.44
CA THR A 480 36.75 -9.08 -0.78
C THR A 480 37.35 -8.36 -1.98
N LEU A 481 37.69 -7.07 -1.85
CA LEU A 481 38.30 -6.28 -2.91
C LEU A 481 39.69 -6.83 -3.32
N ASN A 482 40.56 -7.13 -2.36
CA ASN A 482 41.89 -7.70 -2.65
C ASN A 482 41.81 -9.07 -3.32
N THR A 483 40.85 -9.91 -2.91
CA THR A 483 40.62 -11.22 -3.53
C THR A 483 40.09 -11.07 -4.96
N THR A 484 39.14 -10.16 -5.18
CA THR A 484 38.57 -9.85 -6.51
C THR A 484 39.62 -9.26 -7.45
N LEU A 485 40.47 -8.37 -6.95
CA LEU A 485 41.56 -7.76 -7.70
C LEU A 485 42.65 -8.79 -8.07
N SER A 486 43.05 -9.65 -7.14
CA SER A 486 44.10 -10.66 -7.37
C SER A 486 43.65 -11.83 -8.26
N SER A 487 42.35 -12.15 -8.26
CA SER A 487 41.76 -13.16 -9.15
C SER A 487 41.58 -12.67 -10.60
N GLY A 488 41.78 -11.38 -10.88
CA GLY A 488 41.62 -10.81 -12.22
C GLY A 488 40.17 -10.75 -12.69
N MET A 489 39.20 -10.74 -11.76
CA MET A 489 37.78 -10.63 -12.10
C MET A 489 37.35 -9.20 -12.48
N PHE A 490 38.19 -8.20 -12.18
CA PHE A 490 37.96 -6.82 -12.58
C PHE A 490 38.57 -6.51 -13.95
N THR A 491 37.88 -5.68 -14.75
CA THR A 491 38.44 -5.02 -15.93
C THR A 491 39.58 -4.07 -15.54
N PRO A 492 40.40 -3.57 -16.48
CA PRO A 492 41.45 -2.60 -16.17
C PRO A 492 40.93 -1.32 -15.50
N GLU A 493 39.76 -0.85 -15.92
CA GLU A 493 39.12 0.35 -15.37
C GLU A 493 38.59 0.10 -13.96
N GLU A 494 37.86 -1.01 -13.76
CA GLU A 494 37.40 -1.44 -12.43
C GLU A 494 38.57 -1.69 -11.47
N SER A 495 39.68 -2.25 -11.97
CA SER A 495 40.90 -2.44 -11.17
C SER A 495 41.50 -1.11 -10.71
N GLY A 496 41.41 -0.06 -11.53
CA GLY A 496 41.81 1.29 -11.18
C GLY A 496 40.96 1.85 -10.03
N TRP A 497 39.63 1.79 -10.16
CA TRP A 497 38.70 2.21 -9.10
C TRP A 497 38.84 1.39 -7.82
N CYS A 498 39.07 0.07 -7.92
CA CYS A 498 39.33 -0.79 -6.77
C CYS A 498 40.57 -0.34 -5.99
N ARG A 499 41.66 0.00 -6.69
CA ARG A 499 42.89 0.49 -6.04
C ARG A 499 42.69 1.84 -5.38
N LEU A 500 41.92 2.72 -6.02
CA LEU A 500 41.55 4.01 -5.46
C LEU A 500 40.75 3.82 -4.17
N MET A 501 39.70 2.99 -4.19
CA MET A 501 38.90 2.69 -3.00
C MET A 501 39.77 2.13 -1.86
N LEU A 502 40.66 1.17 -2.14
CA LEU A 502 41.56 0.61 -1.13
C LEU A 502 42.48 1.67 -0.49
N LEU A 503 42.94 2.64 -1.28
CA LEU A 503 43.74 3.77 -0.79
C LEU A 503 42.91 4.68 0.14
N TYR A 504 41.66 4.97 -0.23
CA TYR A 504 40.75 5.76 0.58
C TYR A 504 40.36 5.07 1.90
N LEU A 505 40.16 3.76 1.89
CA LEU A 505 39.91 2.99 3.12
C LEU A 505 41.12 3.05 4.07
N GLU A 506 42.35 2.97 3.56
CA GLU A 506 43.57 3.11 4.36
C GLU A 506 43.76 4.55 4.90
N ALA A 507 43.37 5.55 4.11
CA ALA A 507 43.38 6.95 4.51
C ALA A 507 42.36 7.24 5.62
N ALA A 508 41.15 6.69 5.52
CA ALA A 508 40.10 6.83 6.52
C ALA A 508 40.53 6.26 7.88
N GLU A 509 41.20 5.10 7.92
CA GLU A 509 41.78 4.54 9.15
C GLU A 509 42.82 5.44 9.81
N ARG A 510 43.46 6.32 9.03
CA ARG A 510 44.51 7.24 9.49
C ARG A 510 44.02 8.67 9.72
N ASP A 511 42.79 8.96 9.34
CA ASP A 511 42.23 10.32 9.27
C ASP A 511 43.13 11.27 8.44
N ASP A 512 43.65 10.78 7.31
CA ASP A 512 44.55 11.54 6.42
C ASP A 512 44.19 11.35 4.94
N PHE A 513 43.34 12.23 4.43
CA PHE A 513 42.93 12.27 3.03
C PHE A 513 43.78 13.24 2.17
N GLY A 514 44.84 13.80 2.73
CA GLY A 514 45.60 14.89 2.11
C GLY A 514 46.34 14.48 0.83
N GLY A 515 46.00 15.10 -0.29
CA GLY A 515 46.72 14.93 -1.56
C GLY A 515 46.51 13.57 -2.24
N LEU A 516 45.43 12.88 -1.90
CA LEU A 516 45.03 11.64 -2.56
C LEU A 516 44.53 11.92 -3.99
N PRO A 517 44.73 10.96 -4.92
CA PRO A 517 44.20 11.07 -6.27
C PRO A 517 42.67 11.08 -6.27
N HIS A 518 42.05 11.83 -7.19
CA HIS A 518 40.59 11.88 -7.31
C HIS A 518 40.05 10.91 -8.36
N SER A 519 40.93 10.38 -9.22
CA SER A 519 40.57 9.47 -10.30
C SER A 519 41.58 8.34 -10.46
N PRO A 520 41.20 7.17 -11.03
CA PRO A 520 42.14 6.10 -11.31
C PRO A 520 43.30 6.50 -12.23
N SER A 521 43.12 7.51 -13.08
CA SER A 521 44.19 8.04 -13.96
C SER A 521 45.30 8.78 -13.21
N GLU A 522 45.07 9.17 -11.96
CA GLU A 522 46.04 9.85 -11.11
C GLU A 522 46.81 8.89 -10.18
N LEU A 523 46.48 7.59 -10.20
CA LEU A 523 47.20 6.59 -9.42
C LEU A 523 48.64 6.41 -9.94
N PRO A 524 49.63 6.27 -9.03
CA PRO A 524 51.05 6.19 -9.37
C PRO A 524 51.51 4.89 -10.05
#